data_AF-A0A820MC57-F1
#
_entry.id   AF-A0A820MC57-F1
#
_cell.length_a   1.000
_cell.length_b   1.000
_cell.length_c   1.000
_cell.angle_alpha   90.00
_cell.angle_beta   90.00
_cell.angle_gamma   90.00
#
_symmetry.space_group_name_H-M   'P 1'
#
loop_
_entity.id
_entity.type
_entity.pdbx_description
1 polymer ?
#
loop_
_entity_poly.entity_id
_entity_poly.type
_entity_poly.pdbx_seq_one_letter_code
_entity_poly.pdbx_strand_id
1 'polypeptide(L)'
;MREGEIITKQYRYMGIAVTNDCNRIYAITSNSSIKIFNNTNLEQEWPIENGFIPSAICLSKSERLLYVGMTHGMIRVYTSPLKIDTYIDIPAHYSSIRRLLVSYDDEYLVSIAESAYILLFKQTINNLNSVSSQYQFSQLSIENVDIVNEQERTQTIFEYILVTKSEFDERKIKIKEIQTRINEFEAENNLKLSSKQLAFSKHLNNYSNKFQTMMKQLIHTYEQLKNEIANDNCNYFNQTNEIEEKYKILQNHTEVIYENKMIETLTCIQNTQSQLEKLKTEYKNKIIDFNNKEHINLTEIVNKINVTIQSKWRSAIHNYETIQEKERQINEYIRQTEIDIDDEIENVKTNYEKELQFLSEYAKRLTLTVSTLRKRYNAIIDRLESRDIKRNDIEKEVKELYNRQSELIEKLDRFRLIIKKKEDRIGAHDIKLHRLQQHILHVEKRKYVLDYKTKSLLERIEPIDQEIIRLKTNNQNIEQQLTILKRQQNDLILRENDYETKLNESSKQLNLAKINHQYIWKIVQQQKEIIKKAFEYIEINCTFDITNPNNNPREQFKKFIQAMCNTIQNEQQTENQLEIQGFMKEWNNQRKWLLNQV
;
A
#
# COMPACT_ATOMS: atom_id res chain seq x y z
N MET A 1 48.52 -98.13 -39.86
CA MET A 1 48.40 -97.55 -38.49
C MET A 1 47.07 -96.79 -38.43
N ARG A 2 46.85 -95.81 -37.54
CA ARG A 2 45.76 -94.83 -37.68
C ARG A 2 46.40 -93.53 -38.17
N GLU A 3 46.38 -93.31 -39.47
CA GLU A 3 47.30 -92.36 -40.15
C GLU A 3 46.79 -90.91 -40.20
N GLY A 4 45.53 -90.67 -39.88
CA GLY A 4 44.96 -89.35 -39.68
C GLY A 4 43.55 -89.40 -39.09
N GLU A 5 43.04 -88.26 -38.63
CA GLU A 5 41.65 -88.10 -38.19
C GLU A 5 41.17 -86.67 -38.50
N ILE A 6 40.07 -86.54 -39.25
CA ILE A 6 39.50 -85.25 -39.66
C ILE A 6 38.19 -85.02 -38.89
N ILE A 7 38.17 -84.06 -37.96
CA ILE A 7 37.00 -83.76 -37.11
C ILE A 7 36.41 -82.40 -37.49
N THR A 8 35.44 -82.37 -38.40
CA THR A 8 34.65 -81.16 -38.67
C THR A 8 33.41 -81.12 -37.77
N LYS A 9 33.34 -80.13 -36.85
CA LYS A 9 32.30 -80.07 -35.81
C LYS A 9 30.96 -79.44 -36.25
N GLN A 10 30.77 -79.20 -37.55
CA GLN A 10 29.67 -78.38 -38.10
C GLN A 10 28.72 -79.13 -39.04
N TYR A 11 29.11 -80.30 -39.56
CA TYR A 11 28.39 -80.99 -40.64
C TYR A 11 28.22 -82.46 -40.32
N ARG A 12 27.05 -83.04 -40.64
CA ARG A 12 26.84 -84.49 -40.56
C ARG A 12 27.13 -85.09 -41.93
N TYR A 13 28.12 -85.97 -42.02
CA TYR A 13 28.40 -86.70 -43.26
C TYR A 13 27.33 -87.77 -43.51
N MET A 14 26.87 -87.89 -44.76
CA MET A 14 25.84 -88.87 -45.18
C MET A 14 26.44 -90.08 -45.88
N GLY A 15 27.53 -89.89 -46.63
CA GLY A 15 28.21 -90.94 -47.37
C GLY A 15 29.62 -90.49 -47.79
N ILE A 16 30.51 -91.46 -48.00
CA ILE A 16 31.92 -91.23 -48.35
C ILE A 16 32.32 -92.19 -49.48
N ALA A 17 33.04 -91.68 -50.47
CA ALA A 17 33.76 -92.45 -51.49
C ALA A 17 35.24 -92.03 -51.49
N VAL A 18 36.14 -92.93 -51.89
CA VAL A 18 37.60 -92.72 -51.82
C VAL A 18 38.22 -93.20 -53.14
N THR A 19 39.25 -92.50 -53.61
CA THR A 19 40.09 -92.93 -54.75
C THR A 19 40.83 -94.23 -54.42
N ASN A 20 41.16 -95.05 -55.43
CA ASN A 20 41.97 -96.26 -55.26
C ASN A 20 43.33 -95.92 -54.61
N ASP A 21 43.93 -94.79 -54.98
CA ASP A 21 45.18 -94.24 -54.42
C ASP A 21 45.04 -93.79 -52.95
N CYS A 22 43.84 -93.84 -52.35
CA CYS A 22 43.48 -93.37 -51.01
C CYS A 22 43.72 -91.88 -50.69
N ASN A 23 44.47 -91.15 -51.52
CA ASN A 23 44.80 -89.73 -51.31
C ASN A 23 43.58 -88.79 -51.27
N ARG A 24 42.53 -89.06 -52.06
CA ARG A 24 41.34 -88.19 -52.15
C ARG A 24 40.07 -88.87 -51.65
N ILE A 25 39.33 -88.13 -50.83
CA ILE A 25 38.08 -88.56 -50.19
C ILE A 25 36.96 -87.60 -50.59
N TYR A 26 35.91 -88.12 -51.21
CA TYR A 26 34.69 -87.41 -51.57
C TYR A 26 33.62 -87.69 -50.52
N ALA A 27 33.16 -86.67 -49.80
CA ALA A 27 32.19 -86.83 -48.72
C ALA A 27 30.95 -85.96 -48.95
N ILE A 28 29.76 -86.57 -48.88
CA ILE A 28 28.48 -85.85 -48.85
C ILE A 28 28.24 -85.30 -47.44
N THR A 29 27.78 -84.05 -47.33
CA THR A 29 27.25 -83.51 -46.07
C THR A 29 25.74 -83.26 -46.10
N SER A 30 25.15 -83.17 -44.90
CA SER A 30 23.76 -82.80 -44.62
C SER A 30 23.31 -81.47 -45.24
N ASN A 31 24.23 -80.61 -45.66
CA ASN A 31 23.94 -79.25 -46.13
C ASN A 31 23.92 -79.18 -47.67
N SER A 32 23.60 -80.30 -48.33
CA SER A 32 23.65 -80.47 -49.79
C SER A 32 24.97 -80.03 -50.41
N SER A 33 26.11 -80.38 -49.80
CA SER A 33 27.44 -80.14 -50.39
C SER A 33 28.30 -81.40 -50.47
N ILE A 34 29.07 -81.49 -51.54
CA ILE A 34 30.14 -82.47 -51.74
C ILE A 34 31.44 -81.80 -51.30
N LYS A 35 32.15 -82.40 -50.34
CA LYS A 35 33.45 -81.93 -49.85
C LYS A 35 34.54 -82.89 -50.29
N ILE A 36 35.63 -82.34 -50.85
CA ILE A 36 36.83 -83.09 -51.26
C ILE A 36 37.88 -82.87 -50.19
N PHE A 37 38.39 -83.97 -49.62
CA PHE A 37 39.55 -83.95 -48.75
C PHE A 37 40.73 -84.60 -49.46
N ASN A 38 41.91 -84.01 -49.27
CA ASN A 38 43.19 -84.51 -49.76
C ASN A 38 44.07 -84.81 -48.55
N ASN A 39 44.24 -86.09 -48.25
CA ASN A 39 44.79 -86.68 -47.01
C ASN A 39 44.11 -86.19 -45.71
N THR A 40 44.34 -84.95 -45.30
CA THR A 40 43.83 -84.34 -44.05
C THR A 40 43.17 -82.98 -44.24
N ASN A 41 43.40 -82.33 -45.38
CA ASN A 41 42.92 -80.97 -45.66
C ASN A 41 41.67 -80.99 -46.54
N LEU A 42 40.73 -80.07 -46.30
CA LEU A 42 39.64 -79.77 -47.24
C LEU A 42 40.23 -79.08 -48.47
N GLU A 43 40.23 -79.76 -49.62
CA GLU A 43 40.73 -79.23 -50.90
C GLU A 43 39.66 -78.36 -51.57
N GLN A 44 38.38 -78.79 -51.53
CA GLN A 44 37.28 -78.04 -52.15
C GLN A 44 35.91 -78.41 -51.53
N GLU A 45 34.96 -77.49 -51.64
CA GLU A 45 33.54 -77.72 -51.32
C GLU A 45 32.65 -77.25 -52.47
N TRP A 46 31.68 -78.09 -52.84
CA TRP A 46 30.76 -77.86 -53.95
C TRP A 46 29.31 -77.94 -53.46
N PRO A 47 28.55 -76.84 -53.46
CA PRO A 47 27.12 -76.88 -53.17
C PRO A 47 26.37 -77.54 -54.34
N ILE A 48 25.42 -78.39 -54.01
CA ILE A 48 24.39 -78.91 -54.92
C ILE A 48 23.20 -77.94 -54.86
N GLU A 49 22.49 -77.80 -55.98
CA GLU A 49 21.35 -76.89 -56.13
C GLU A 49 20.24 -77.11 -55.08
N ASN A 50 19.64 -76.00 -54.63
CA ASN A 50 18.63 -75.98 -53.57
C ASN A 50 17.46 -76.92 -53.88
N GLY A 51 17.18 -77.85 -52.96
CA GLY A 51 16.12 -78.86 -53.08
C GLY A 51 16.63 -80.27 -53.38
N PHE A 52 17.83 -80.41 -53.94
CA PHE A 52 18.46 -81.71 -54.18
C PHE A 52 19.26 -82.10 -52.93
N ILE A 53 18.78 -83.10 -52.18
CA ILE A 53 19.49 -83.63 -51.02
C ILE A 53 20.19 -84.94 -51.42
N PRO A 54 21.54 -84.97 -51.39
CA PRO A 54 22.33 -86.18 -51.65
C PRO A 54 22.25 -87.16 -50.48
N SER A 55 22.01 -88.45 -50.80
CA SER A 55 21.79 -89.53 -49.81
C SER A 55 22.83 -90.65 -49.88
N ALA A 56 23.48 -90.87 -51.03
CA ALA A 56 24.54 -91.87 -51.22
C ALA A 56 25.58 -91.42 -52.26
N ILE A 57 26.82 -91.90 -52.15
CA ILE A 57 27.91 -91.61 -53.10
C ILE A 57 28.66 -92.90 -53.45
N CYS A 58 29.11 -93.01 -54.70
CA CYS A 58 30.01 -94.07 -55.15
C CYS A 58 30.93 -93.52 -56.26
N LEU A 59 32.19 -93.94 -56.26
CA LEU A 59 33.17 -93.63 -57.31
C LEU A 59 33.36 -94.89 -58.18
N SER A 60 33.50 -94.74 -59.50
CA SER A 60 33.84 -95.85 -60.40
C SER A 60 35.27 -96.33 -60.16
N LYS A 61 35.57 -97.60 -60.44
CA LYS A 61 36.92 -98.18 -60.25
C LYS A 61 37.96 -97.61 -61.21
N SER A 62 37.54 -97.11 -62.37
CA SER A 62 38.38 -96.32 -63.27
C SER A 62 38.54 -94.84 -62.87
N GLU A 63 37.89 -94.39 -61.79
CA GLU A 63 37.81 -92.99 -61.33
C GLU A 63 37.28 -92.00 -62.38
N ARG A 64 36.61 -92.51 -63.41
CA ARG A 64 36.06 -91.73 -64.53
C ARG A 64 34.72 -91.10 -64.23
N LEU A 65 33.94 -91.69 -63.32
CA LEU A 65 32.59 -91.26 -62.99
C LEU A 65 32.39 -91.25 -61.46
N LEU A 66 31.73 -90.19 -60.97
CA LEU A 66 31.26 -90.08 -59.59
C LEU A 66 29.73 -90.07 -59.60
N TYR A 67 29.12 -91.03 -58.91
CA TYR A 67 27.67 -91.19 -58.81
C TYR A 67 27.19 -90.69 -57.45
N VAL A 68 26.17 -89.82 -57.46
CA VAL A 68 25.52 -89.27 -56.28
C VAL A 68 24.03 -89.62 -56.35
N GLY A 69 23.59 -90.50 -55.46
CA GLY A 69 22.17 -90.83 -55.27
C GLY A 69 21.49 -89.77 -54.42
N MET A 70 20.25 -89.41 -54.77
CA MET A 70 19.47 -88.36 -54.12
C MET A 70 18.26 -88.93 -53.35
N THR A 71 17.75 -88.15 -52.39
CA THR A 71 16.56 -88.48 -51.59
C THR A 71 15.25 -88.64 -52.38
N HIS A 72 15.19 -88.08 -53.60
CA HIS A 72 14.05 -88.15 -54.52
C HIS A 72 14.28 -89.15 -55.68
N GLY A 73 15.27 -90.05 -55.54
CA GLY A 73 15.45 -91.19 -56.44
C GLY A 73 16.18 -90.94 -57.77
N MET A 74 16.66 -89.72 -58.00
CA MET A 74 17.60 -89.42 -59.09
C MET A 74 19.03 -89.88 -58.74
N ILE A 75 19.77 -90.37 -59.74
CA ILE A 75 21.22 -90.56 -59.68
C ILE A 75 21.87 -89.46 -60.53
N ARG A 76 22.62 -88.56 -59.88
CA ARG A 76 23.45 -87.56 -60.56
C ARG A 76 24.82 -88.15 -60.86
N VAL A 77 25.29 -88.02 -62.10
CA VAL A 77 26.59 -88.54 -62.56
C VAL A 77 27.49 -87.38 -62.97
N TYR A 78 28.68 -87.31 -62.39
CA TYR A 78 29.72 -86.33 -62.73
C TYR A 78 30.88 -87.02 -63.49
N THR A 79 31.43 -86.33 -64.49
CA THR A 79 32.52 -86.84 -65.34
C THR A 79 33.90 -86.36 -64.89
N SER A 80 34.89 -87.26 -64.94
CA SER A 80 36.28 -86.99 -64.56
C SER A 80 37.14 -86.56 -65.78
N PRO A 81 38.12 -85.64 -65.65
CA PRO A 81 38.52 -84.91 -64.45
C PRO A 81 37.41 -83.99 -63.96
N LEU A 82 37.08 -84.09 -62.66
CA LEU A 82 35.81 -83.67 -62.09
C LEU A 82 35.52 -82.17 -62.26
N LYS A 83 34.74 -81.85 -63.31
CA LYS A 83 34.15 -80.53 -63.56
C LYS A 83 32.68 -80.58 -63.19
N ILE A 84 32.33 -79.89 -62.11
CA ILE A 84 30.99 -79.87 -61.52
C ILE A 84 29.92 -79.39 -62.52
N ASP A 85 30.31 -78.45 -63.40
CA ASP A 85 29.47 -77.84 -64.44
C ASP A 85 28.91 -78.86 -65.46
N THR A 86 29.49 -80.07 -65.53
CA THR A 86 29.01 -81.15 -66.40
C THR A 86 28.52 -82.34 -65.58
N TYR A 87 27.20 -82.38 -65.35
CA TYR A 87 26.51 -83.49 -64.70
C TYR A 87 25.34 -84.02 -65.54
N ILE A 88 24.93 -85.26 -65.30
CA ILE A 88 23.76 -85.89 -65.91
C ILE A 88 22.88 -86.48 -64.80
N ASP A 89 21.59 -86.13 -64.78
CA ASP A 89 20.60 -86.73 -63.87
C ASP A 89 19.86 -87.88 -64.54
N ILE A 90 19.86 -89.03 -63.87
CA ILE A 90 19.17 -90.25 -64.31
C ILE A 90 18.02 -90.55 -63.33
N PRO A 91 16.75 -90.52 -63.76
CA PRO A 91 15.64 -90.97 -62.95
C PRO A 91 15.71 -92.49 -62.77
N ALA A 92 16.10 -92.93 -61.57
CA ALA A 92 16.27 -94.34 -61.24
C ALA A 92 15.10 -94.87 -60.40
N HIS A 93 14.77 -94.19 -59.30
CA HIS A 93 13.78 -94.65 -58.32
C HIS A 93 12.74 -93.57 -58.02
N TYR A 94 11.63 -93.98 -57.39
CA TYR A 94 10.61 -93.05 -56.86
C TYR A 94 10.84 -92.70 -55.37
N SER A 95 11.91 -93.21 -54.75
CA SER A 95 12.22 -93.02 -53.33
C SER A 95 13.72 -92.83 -53.08
N SER A 96 14.07 -92.46 -51.86
CA SER A 96 15.44 -92.17 -51.44
C SER A 96 16.40 -93.32 -51.74
N ILE A 97 17.46 -93.02 -52.49
CA ILE A 97 18.53 -94.00 -52.77
C ILE A 97 19.32 -94.21 -51.48
N ARG A 98 19.33 -95.44 -50.97
CA ARG A 98 20.00 -95.85 -49.74
C ARG A 98 21.42 -96.39 -49.98
N ARG A 99 21.70 -96.93 -51.16
CA ARG A 99 23.05 -97.39 -51.54
C ARG A 99 23.29 -97.34 -53.04
N LEU A 100 24.50 -96.98 -53.43
CA LEU A 100 25.07 -97.17 -54.76
C LEU A 100 26.31 -98.05 -54.65
N LEU A 101 26.52 -98.95 -55.61
CA LEU A 101 27.70 -99.80 -55.73
C LEU A 101 28.02 -99.97 -57.23
N VAL A 102 29.27 -99.82 -57.62
CA VAL A 102 29.75 -100.17 -58.97
C VAL A 102 30.40 -101.55 -58.92
N SER A 103 30.23 -102.34 -59.98
CA SER A 103 30.90 -103.64 -60.17
C SER A 103 32.42 -103.48 -60.30
N TYR A 104 33.16 -104.59 -60.13
CA TYR A 104 34.63 -104.57 -60.17
C TYR A 104 35.20 -104.18 -61.56
N ASP A 105 34.44 -104.47 -62.61
CA ASP A 105 34.75 -104.23 -64.03
C ASP A 105 34.27 -102.87 -64.56
N ASP A 106 33.64 -102.02 -63.74
CA ASP A 106 32.94 -100.79 -64.15
C ASP A 106 31.82 -101.00 -65.20
N GLU A 107 31.39 -102.24 -65.49
CA GLU A 107 30.29 -102.51 -66.44
C GLU A 107 28.89 -102.26 -65.86
N TYR A 108 28.71 -102.26 -64.54
CA TYR A 108 27.39 -102.22 -63.90
C TYR A 108 27.34 -101.32 -62.66
N LEU A 109 26.40 -100.38 -62.64
CA LEU A 109 26.01 -99.63 -61.45
C LEU A 109 24.76 -100.28 -60.82
N VAL A 110 24.89 -100.78 -59.60
CA VAL A 110 23.79 -101.26 -58.77
C VAL A 110 23.32 -100.14 -57.84
N SER A 111 22.02 -99.91 -57.83
CA SER A 111 21.35 -98.92 -56.99
C SER A 111 20.23 -99.55 -56.17
N ILE A 112 20.14 -99.16 -54.90
CA ILE A 112 19.14 -99.67 -53.95
C ILE A 112 18.43 -98.48 -53.32
N ALA A 113 17.10 -98.45 -53.41
CA ALA A 113 16.27 -97.42 -52.81
C ALA A 113 15.42 -97.93 -51.65
N GLU A 114 14.86 -96.99 -50.89
CA GLU A 114 14.05 -97.23 -49.70
C GLU A 114 12.75 -98.01 -49.99
N SER A 115 12.22 -97.89 -51.20
CA SER A 115 11.11 -98.70 -51.73
C SER A 115 11.50 -100.16 -52.07
N ALA A 116 12.58 -100.69 -51.50
CA ALA A 116 13.13 -102.04 -51.68
C ALA A 116 13.51 -102.47 -53.11
N TYR A 117 13.28 -101.63 -54.12
CA TYR A 117 13.72 -101.89 -55.49
C TYR A 117 15.25 -101.81 -55.62
N ILE A 118 15.81 -102.78 -56.32
CA ILE A 118 17.21 -102.85 -56.75
C ILE A 118 17.22 -102.70 -58.27
N LEU A 119 17.93 -101.69 -58.78
CA LEU A 119 18.11 -101.48 -60.22
C LEU A 119 19.59 -101.58 -60.58
N LEU A 120 19.86 -102.35 -61.63
CA LEU A 120 21.17 -102.62 -62.19
C LEU A 120 21.26 -101.96 -63.57
N PHE A 121 22.09 -100.92 -63.67
CA PHE A 121 22.33 -100.18 -64.89
C PHE A 121 23.60 -100.71 -65.56
N LYS A 122 23.49 -101.27 -66.77
CA LYS A 122 24.68 -101.60 -67.57
C LYS A 122 25.27 -100.32 -68.16
N GLN A 123 26.53 -100.04 -67.85
CA GLN A 123 27.29 -98.95 -68.43
C GLN A 123 27.84 -99.35 -69.79
N THR A 124 27.20 -98.88 -70.86
CA THR A 124 27.79 -98.93 -72.21
C THR A 124 28.91 -97.89 -72.30
N ILE A 125 30.17 -98.33 -72.17
CA ILE A 125 31.34 -97.44 -72.25
C ILE A 125 31.52 -96.95 -73.70
N ASN A 126 30.89 -95.81 -74.00
CA ASN A 126 31.17 -94.95 -75.13
C ASN A 126 31.01 -93.49 -74.68
N ASN A 127 31.65 -92.56 -75.38
CA ASN A 127 31.67 -91.14 -74.99
C ASN A 127 30.25 -90.55 -74.90
N LEU A 128 29.98 -89.76 -73.85
CA LEU A 128 28.67 -89.21 -73.47
C LEU A 128 28.10 -88.12 -74.41
N ASN A 129 28.31 -88.27 -75.72
CA ASN A 129 27.72 -87.45 -76.79
C ASN A 129 26.79 -88.30 -77.70
N SER A 130 26.13 -89.34 -77.18
CA SER A 130 25.06 -90.10 -77.83
C SER A 130 24.34 -91.02 -76.83
N VAL A 131 23.25 -91.69 -77.26
CA VAL A 131 22.38 -92.59 -76.45
C VAL A 131 21.53 -91.82 -75.43
N SER A 132 20.25 -91.46 -75.67
CA SER A 132 19.15 -92.13 -76.39
C SER A 132 18.61 -93.37 -75.65
N SER A 133 17.52 -93.16 -74.91
CA SER A 133 16.86 -94.11 -74.02
C SER A 133 16.48 -95.46 -74.65
N GLN A 134 17.00 -96.56 -74.10
CA GLN A 134 16.44 -97.92 -74.19
C GLN A 134 16.99 -98.81 -73.06
N TYR A 135 16.14 -99.63 -72.44
CA TYR A 135 16.50 -100.60 -71.40
C TYR A 135 15.86 -101.97 -71.70
N GLN A 136 16.54 -103.06 -71.32
CA GLN A 136 16.13 -104.45 -71.61
C GLN A 136 16.57 -105.41 -70.46
N PHE A 137 15.83 -106.49 -70.22
CA PHE A 137 15.98 -107.40 -69.05
C PHE A 137 15.86 -108.90 -69.43
N SER A 138 16.47 -109.83 -68.67
CA SER A 138 16.40 -111.29 -68.87
C SER A 138 16.78 -112.14 -67.61
N GLN A 139 16.39 -113.44 -67.55
CA GLN A 139 16.55 -114.40 -66.41
C GLN A 139 16.52 -115.90 -66.87
N LEU A 140 17.15 -116.87 -66.14
CA LEU A 140 17.26 -118.34 -66.48
C LEU A 140 17.55 -119.32 -65.28
N SER A 141 17.25 -120.65 -65.40
CA SER A 141 17.63 -121.81 -64.51
C SER A 141 17.37 -123.27 -65.12
N ILE A 142 17.89 -124.42 -64.57
CA ILE A 142 18.10 -125.79 -65.25
C ILE A 142 18.18 -127.07 -64.30
N GLU A 143 17.85 -128.36 -64.70
CA GLU A 143 18.07 -129.70 -63.97
C GLU A 143 18.06 -131.13 -64.75
N ASN A 144 18.92 -132.17 -64.37
CA ASN A 144 18.85 -133.71 -64.13
C ASN A 144 18.76 -134.98 -65.17
N VAL A 145 19.10 -136.31 -64.82
CA VAL A 145 19.71 -137.52 -65.68
C VAL A 145 19.60 -139.14 -65.29
N ASP A 146 19.88 -140.21 -66.19
CA ASP A 146 20.53 -141.69 -66.14
C ASP A 146 19.93 -143.23 -66.40
N ILE A 147 20.66 -144.34 -66.94
CA ILE A 147 20.30 -145.88 -67.21
C ILE A 147 21.39 -147.09 -67.62
N VAL A 148 21.19 -148.51 -67.57
CA VAL A 148 22.17 -149.75 -67.84
C VAL A 148 21.68 -151.32 -68.12
N ASN A 149 22.42 -152.38 -68.75
CA ASN A 149 22.54 -153.98 -68.52
C ASN A 149 22.87 -155.13 -69.70
N GLU A 150 23.34 -156.47 -69.51
CA GLU A 150 23.72 -157.65 -70.54
C GLU A 150 24.05 -159.23 -70.09
N GLN A 151 24.14 -160.40 -70.92
CA GLN A 151 24.71 -161.89 -70.74
C GLN A 151 24.35 -163.12 -71.81
N GLU A 152 24.80 -164.46 -72.07
CA GLU A 152 25.85 -165.62 -71.79
C GLU A 152 25.69 -167.13 -72.54
N ARG A 153 26.69 -168.13 -72.70
CA ARG A 153 26.70 -169.76 -72.77
C ARG A 153 27.19 -170.80 -73.96
N THR A 154 27.71 -172.11 -73.76
CA THR A 154 28.24 -173.25 -74.76
C THR A 154 28.44 -174.85 -74.36
N GLN A 155 28.88 -175.90 -75.22
CA GLN A 155 29.11 -177.46 -74.96
C GLN A 155 29.90 -178.50 -76.00
N THR A 156 30.23 -179.87 -75.75
CA THR A 156 31.08 -180.94 -76.60
C THR A 156 30.99 -182.60 -76.43
N ILE A 157 31.69 -183.57 -77.22
CA ILE A 157 31.59 -185.16 -77.34
C ILE A 157 32.88 -186.09 -77.84
N PHE A 158 33.02 -187.51 -77.77
CA PHE A 158 34.14 -188.51 -78.31
C PHE A 158 33.97 -190.17 -78.44
N GLU A 159 34.95 -191.09 -78.89
CA GLU A 159 34.87 -192.63 -79.28
C GLU A 159 36.16 -193.71 -79.22
N TYR A 160 36.18 -195.06 -79.65
CA TYR A 160 37.25 -196.22 -79.43
C TYR A 160 37.36 -197.64 -80.31
N ILE A 161 38.40 -198.61 -80.22
CA ILE A 161 38.66 -199.96 -81.04
C ILE A 161 39.49 -201.29 -80.49
N LEU A 162 39.88 -202.43 -81.26
CA LEU A 162 40.41 -203.87 -80.84
C LEU A 162 41.28 -204.90 -81.81
N VAL A 163 41.93 -206.10 -81.40
CA VAL A 163 42.81 -207.21 -82.14
C VAL A 163 42.84 -208.74 -81.55
N THR A 164 43.74 -209.74 -81.94
CA THR A 164 43.75 -211.27 -81.67
C THR A 164 44.84 -211.96 -80.72
N LYS A 165 45.08 -213.30 -80.76
CA LYS A 165 45.38 -214.20 -79.58
C LYS A 165 46.80 -214.77 -79.31
N SER A 166 47.61 -215.26 -80.26
CA SER A 166 48.83 -216.06 -79.92
C SER A 166 49.91 -215.29 -79.15
N GLU A 167 49.95 -213.97 -79.34
CA GLU A 167 50.81 -213.03 -78.62
C GLU A 167 50.57 -213.02 -77.09
N PHE A 168 49.43 -213.56 -76.63
CA PHE A 168 48.98 -213.44 -75.25
C PHE A 168 49.87 -214.20 -74.25
N ASP A 169 50.26 -215.44 -74.56
CA ASP A 169 50.96 -216.29 -73.58
C ASP A 169 52.45 -215.97 -73.43
N GLU A 170 53.12 -215.49 -74.49
CA GLU A 170 54.46 -214.89 -74.37
C GLU A 170 54.44 -213.60 -73.54
N ARG A 171 53.45 -212.73 -73.76
CA ARG A 171 53.23 -211.54 -72.93
C ARG A 171 53.03 -211.95 -71.46
N LYS A 172 52.30 -213.04 -71.20
CA LYS A 172 51.98 -213.54 -69.85
C LYS A 172 53.18 -213.95 -69.01
N ILE A 173 54.25 -214.49 -69.62
CA ILE A 173 55.50 -214.81 -68.91
C ILE A 173 56.29 -213.51 -68.63
N LYS A 174 56.46 -212.66 -69.64
CA LYS A 174 57.14 -211.35 -69.52
C LYS A 174 56.48 -210.47 -68.46
N ILE A 175 55.14 -210.49 -68.37
CA ILE A 175 54.35 -209.79 -67.35
C ILE A 175 54.75 -210.20 -65.92
N LYS A 176 55.01 -211.48 -65.63
CA LYS A 176 55.38 -211.92 -64.28
C LYS A 176 56.74 -211.39 -63.82
N GLU A 177 57.76 -211.44 -64.69
CA GLU A 177 59.09 -210.94 -64.36
C GLU A 177 59.09 -209.40 -64.21
N ILE A 178 58.29 -208.72 -65.03
CA ILE A 178 58.01 -207.28 -64.89
C ILE A 178 57.32 -206.98 -63.56
N GLN A 179 56.31 -207.76 -63.15
CA GLN A 179 55.63 -207.57 -61.86
C GLN A 179 56.57 -207.70 -60.65
N THR A 180 57.52 -208.63 -60.65
CA THR A 180 58.53 -208.69 -59.57
C THR A 180 59.39 -207.43 -59.48
N ARG A 181 59.86 -206.89 -60.62
CA ARG A 181 60.62 -205.62 -60.65
C ARG A 181 59.76 -204.41 -60.30
N ILE A 182 58.46 -204.40 -60.65
CA ILE A 182 57.52 -203.35 -60.24
C ILE A 182 57.40 -203.33 -58.72
N ASN A 183 57.16 -204.47 -58.08
CA ASN A 183 57.00 -204.54 -56.62
C ASN A 183 58.26 -204.03 -55.86
N GLU A 184 59.46 -204.36 -56.34
CA GLU A 184 60.73 -203.85 -55.77
C GLU A 184 60.87 -202.33 -55.95
N PHE A 185 60.54 -201.82 -57.14
CA PHE A 185 60.61 -200.38 -57.45
C PHE A 185 59.54 -199.57 -56.70
N GLU A 186 58.35 -200.12 -56.51
CA GLU A 186 57.28 -199.53 -55.69
C GLU A 186 57.71 -199.42 -54.22
N ALA A 187 58.32 -200.46 -53.66
CA ALA A 187 58.84 -200.42 -52.28
C ALA A 187 59.92 -199.32 -52.10
N GLU A 188 60.87 -199.23 -53.02
CA GLU A 188 61.92 -198.20 -52.97
C GLU A 188 61.35 -196.78 -53.18
N ASN A 189 60.40 -196.63 -54.10
CA ASN A 189 59.73 -195.35 -54.36
C ASN A 189 58.88 -194.89 -53.17
N ASN A 190 58.17 -195.81 -52.49
CA ASN A 190 57.40 -195.49 -51.29
C ASN A 190 58.28 -194.98 -50.13
N LEU A 191 59.48 -195.53 -49.95
CA LEU A 191 60.46 -195.03 -48.98
C LEU A 191 61.01 -193.64 -49.37
N LYS A 192 61.28 -193.41 -50.67
CA LYS A 192 61.68 -192.10 -51.22
C LYS A 192 60.56 -191.05 -51.11
N LEU A 193 59.30 -191.46 -51.19
CA LEU A 193 58.13 -190.58 -51.10
C LEU A 193 57.82 -190.22 -49.64
N SER A 194 57.85 -191.20 -48.73
CA SER A 194 57.69 -191.00 -47.28
C SER A 194 58.78 -190.08 -46.69
N SER A 195 60.05 -190.29 -47.06
CA SER A 195 61.15 -189.41 -46.62
C SER A 195 61.02 -187.97 -47.16
N LYS A 196 60.54 -187.78 -48.39
CA LYS A 196 60.17 -186.45 -48.92
C LYS A 196 59.00 -185.82 -48.16
N GLN A 197 57.93 -186.58 -47.86
CA GLN A 197 56.80 -186.08 -47.07
C GLN A 197 57.23 -185.62 -45.66
N LEU A 198 58.10 -186.40 -44.99
CA LEU A 198 58.68 -186.02 -43.69
C LEU A 198 59.54 -184.75 -43.78
N ALA A 199 60.29 -184.56 -44.88
CA ALA A 199 61.02 -183.32 -45.13
C ALA A 199 60.09 -182.13 -45.34
N PHE A 200 59.08 -182.24 -46.22
CA PHE A 200 58.10 -181.18 -46.48
C PHE A 200 57.29 -180.82 -45.23
N SER A 201 56.89 -181.81 -44.41
CA SER A 201 56.23 -181.59 -43.12
C SER A 201 57.11 -180.78 -42.15
N LYS A 202 58.40 -181.11 -42.03
CA LYS A 202 59.36 -180.32 -41.24
C LYS A 202 59.53 -178.89 -41.79
N HIS A 203 59.58 -178.70 -43.09
CA HIS A 203 59.64 -177.36 -43.69
C HIS A 203 58.36 -176.55 -43.41
N LEU A 204 57.17 -177.14 -43.61
CA LEU A 204 55.89 -176.50 -43.32
C LEU A 204 55.78 -176.08 -41.84
N ASN A 205 56.15 -176.96 -40.90
CA ASN A 205 56.17 -176.63 -39.48
C ASN A 205 57.19 -175.52 -39.16
N ASN A 206 58.37 -175.52 -39.80
CA ASN A 206 59.35 -174.44 -39.62
C ASN A 206 58.87 -173.09 -40.17
N TYR A 207 58.13 -173.06 -41.29
CA TYR A 207 57.50 -171.83 -41.78
C TYR A 207 56.33 -171.40 -40.89
N SER A 208 55.46 -172.32 -40.48
CA SER A 208 54.35 -172.06 -39.55
C SER A 208 54.85 -171.45 -38.24
N ASN A 209 55.89 -172.05 -37.64
CA ASN A 209 56.53 -171.53 -36.43
C ASN A 209 57.12 -170.13 -36.64
N LYS A 210 57.78 -169.87 -37.78
CA LYS A 210 58.29 -168.53 -38.12
C LYS A 210 57.18 -167.50 -38.23
N PHE A 211 56.08 -167.81 -38.92
CA PHE A 211 54.92 -166.93 -39.00
C PHE A 211 54.28 -166.71 -37.63
N GLN A 212 54.16 -167.74 -36.78
CA GLN A 212 53.66 -167.57 -35.41
C GLN A 212 54.59 -166.70 -34.54
N THR A 213 55.92 -166.82 -34.66
CA THR A 213 56.84 -165.91 -33.96
C THR A 213 56.75 -164.48 -34.47
N MET A 214 56.64 -164.28 -35.78
CA MET A 214 56.53 -162.95 -36.39
C MET A 214 55.18 -162.29 -36.04
N MET A 215 54.08 -163.04 -36.02
CA MET A 215 52.78 -162.55 -35.56
C MET A 215 52.81 -162.16 -34.07
N LYS A 216 53.44 -162.98 -33.21
CA LYS A 216 53.61 -162.64 -31.78
C LYS A 216 54.46 -161.38 -31.58
N GLN A 217 55.54 -161.23 -32.35
CA GLN A 217 56.35 -160.00 -32.36
C GLN A 217 55.52 -158.79 -32.80
N LEU A 218 54.75 -158.91 -33.89
CA LEU A 218 53.93 -157.82 -34.42
C LEU A 218 52.85 -157.37 -33.42
N ILE A 219 52.17 -158.32 -32.79
CA ILE A 219 51.19 -158.06 -31.73
C ILE A 219 51.86 -157.35 -30.55
N HIS A 220 53.02 -157.84 -30.09
CA HIS A 220 53.75 -157.20 -28.99
C HIS A 220 54.18 -155.77 -29.32
N THR A 221 54.69 -155.51 -30.53
CA THR A 221 55.03 -154.14 -30.95
C THR A 221 53.80 -153.25 -31.08
N TYR A 222 52.64 -153.78 -31.46
CA TYR A 222 51.38 -153.04 -31.49
C TYR A 222 50.89 -152.69 -30.07
N GLU A 223 51.00 -153.62 -29.12
CA GLU A 223 50.69 -153.37 -27.71
C GLU A 223 51.65 -152.35 -27.07
N GLN A 224 52.95 -152.41 -27.40
CA GLN A 224 53.94 -151.40 -26.99
C GLN A 224 53.58 -150.01 -27.53
N LEU A 225 53.42 -149.86 -28.85
CA LEU A 225 53.04 -148.58 -29.47
C LEU A 225 51.71 -148.03 -28.93
N LYS A 226 50.74 -148.89 -28.66
CA LYS A 226 49.46 -148.49 -28.05
C LYS A 226 49.64 -147.97 -26.62
N ASN A 227 50.52 -148.59 -25.83
CA ASN A 227 50.84 -148.14 -24.47
C ASN A 227 51.68 -146.86 -24.46
N GLU A 228 52.61 -146.70 -25.42
CA GLU A 228 53.37 -145.45 -25.63
C GLU A 228 52.42 -144.30 -25.99
N ILE A 229 51.54 -144.49 -26.97
CA ILE A 229 50.49 -143.51 -27.33
C ILE A 229 49.58 -143.19 -26.13
N ALA A 230 49.22 -144.17 -25.30
CA ALA A 230 48.41 -143.92 -24.10
C ALA A 230 49.18 -143.10 -23.02
N ASN A 231 50.47 -143.40 -22.84
CA ASN A 231 51.35 -142.68 -21.93
C ASN A 231 51.59 -141.23 -22.40
N ASP A 232 51.87 -141.03 -23.69
CA ASP A 232 52.09 -139.71 -24.26
C ASP A 232 50.82 -138.84 -24.20
N ASN A 233 49.64 -139.41 -24.50
CA ASN A 233 48.37 -138.71 -24.30
C ASN A 233 48.14 -138.31 -22.83
N CYS A 234 48.53 -139.16 -21.87
CA CYS A 234 48.48 -138.83 -20.44
C CYS A 234 49.46 -137.69 -20.09
N ASN A 235 50.69 -137.74 -20.60
CA ASN A 235 51.70 -136.70 -20.41
C ASN A 235 51.27 -135.36 -21.01
N TYR A 236 50.72 -135.34 -22.22
CA TYR A 236 50.17 -134.13 -22.83
C TYR A 236 48.97 -133.59 -22.06
N PHE A 237 48.04 -134.44 -21.61
CA PHE A 237 46.90 -134.02 -20.79
C PHE A 237 47.33 -133.39 -19.47
N ASN A 238 48.32 -133.98 -18.80
CA ASN A 238 48.89 -133.43 -17.56
C ASN A 238 49.60 -132.09 -17.82
N GLN A 239 50.36 -131.96 -18.92
CA GLN A 239 50.99 -130.70 -19.31
C GLN A 239 49.95 -129.61 -19.64
N THR A 240 48.86 -129.93 -20.35
CA THR A 240 47.78 -128.95 -20.61
C THR A 240 47.09 -128.53 -19.32
N ASN A 241 46.85 -129.44 -18.38
CA ASN A 241 46.25 -129.10 -17.09
C ASN A 241 47.17 -128.22 -16.25
N GLU A 242 48.48 -128.53 -16.16
CA GLU A 242 49.47 -127.69 -15.50
C GLU A 242 49.54 -126.27 -16.10
N ILE A 243 49.46 -126.17 -17.43
CA ILE A 243 49.47 -124.89 -18.15
C ILE A 243 48.18 -124.12 -17.88
N GLU A 244 47.01 -124.78 -17.89
CA GLU A 244 45.73 -124.16 -17.53
C GLU A 244 45.69 -123.68 -16.08
N GLU A 245 46.19 -124.44 -15.11
CA GLU A 245 46.27 -124.00 -13.71
C GLU A 245 47.17 -122.79 -13.55
N LYS A 246 48.35 -122.77 -14.20
CA LYS A 246 49.25 -121.61 -14.21
C LYS A 246 48.59 -120.39 -14.84
N TYR A 247 47.83 -120.54 -15.93
CA TYR A 247 47.06 -119.45 -16.52
C TYR A 247 45.92 -118.96 -15.60
N LYS A 248 45.17 -119.86 -14.96
CA LYS A 248 44.09 -119.48 -14.00
C LYS A 248 44.65 -118.73 -12.79
N ILE A 249 45.79 -119.16 -12.24
CA ILE A 249 46.49 -118.48 -11.16
C ILE A 249 46.98 -117.09 -11.60
N LEU A 250 47.59 -116.98 -12.79
CA LEU A 250 48.04 -115.71 -13.35
C LEU A 250 46.87 -114.74 -13.61
N GLN A 251 45.77 -115.23 -14.18
CA GLN A 251 44.55 -114.45 -14.43
C GLN A 251 44.01 -113.89 -13.11
N ASN A 252 43.70 -114.74 -12.13
CA ASN A 252 43.18 -114.33 -10.82
C ASN A 252 44.11 -113.30 -10.14
N HIS A 253 45.43 -113.50 -10.24
CA HIS A 253 46.42 -112.56 -9.68
C HIS A 253 46.40 -111.20 -10.42
N THR A 254 46.23 -111.18 -11.74
CA THR A 254 46.06 -109.92 -12.49
C THR A 254 44.73 -109.23 -12.16
N GLU A 255 43.64 -109.98 -12.04
CA GLU A 255 42.31 -109.46 -11.68
C GLU A 255 42.37 -108.79 -10.29
N VAL A 256 42.92 -109.46 -9.28
CA VAL A 256 43.15 -108.90 -7.94
C VAL A 256 44.06 -107.65 -7.97
N ILE A 257 45.06 -107.57 -8.85
CA ILE A 257 45.86 -106.35 -9.04
C ILE A 257 45.02 -105.20 -9.62
N TYR A 258 44.14 -105.47 -10.57
CA TYR A 258 43.25 -104.45 -11.15
C TYR A 258 42.16 -104.01 -10.17
N GLU A 259 41.58 -104.93 -9.40
CA GLU A 259 40.62 -104.62 -8.33
C GLU A 259 41.24 -103.73 -7.24
N ASN A 260 42.43 -104.09 -6.75
CA ASN A 260 43.14 -103.26 -5.75
C ASN A 260 43.46 -101.86 -6.29
N LYS A 261 43.92 -101.73 -7.55
CA LYS A 261 44.13 -100.43 -8.20
C LYS A 261 42.84 -99.64 -8.38
N MET A 262 41.71 -100.32 -8.63
CA MET A 262 40.40 -99.66 -8.67
C MET A 262 39.99 -99.15 -7.29
N ILE A 263 40.24 -99.90 -6.22
CA ILE A 263 39.99 -99.47 -4.84
C ILE A 263 40.90 -98.29 -4.43
N GLU A 264 42.19 -98.33 -4.76
CA GLU A 264 43.14 -97.23 -4.54
C GLU A 264 42.73 -95.95 -5.29
N THR A 265 42.32 -96.06 -6.55
CA THR A 265 41.87 -94.89 -7.33
C THR A 265 40.53 -94.36 -6.84
N LEU A 266 39.56 -95.23 -6.48
CA LEU A 266 38.28 -94.81 -5.91
C LEU A 266 38.44 -94.12 -4.54
N THR A 267 39.29 -94.65 -3.66
CA THR A 267 39.57 -94.02 -2.36
C THR A 267 40.34 -92.69 -2.52
N CYS A 268 41.24 -92.58 -3.49
CA CYS A 268 41.87 -91.31 -3.87
C CYS A 268 40.84 -90.27 -4.38
N ILE A 269 39.88 -90.70 -5.21
CA ILE A 269 38.77 -89.84 -5.69
C ILE A 269 37.87 -89.41 -4.51
N GLN A 270 37.52 -90.30 -3.59
CA GLN A 270 36.73 -89.94 -2.40
C GLN A 270 37.47 -88.96 -1.47
N ASN A 271 38.76 -89.16 -1.25
CA ASN A 271 39.59 -88.26 -0.45
C ASN A 271 39.70 -86.86 -1.07
N THR A 272 39.95 -86.77 -2.37
CA THR A 272 40.00 -85.49 -3.10
C THR A 272 38.63 -84.81 -3.16
N GLN A 273 37.53 -85.55 -3.32
CA GLN A 273 36.16 -85.03 -3.18
C GLN A 273 35.93 -84.44 -1.77
N SER A 274 36.31 -85.14 -0.71
CA SER A 274 36.16 -84.65 0.68
C SER A 274 36.98 -83.37 0.94
N GLN A 275 38.20 -83.27 0.38
CA GLN A 275 39.00 -82.04 0.45
C GLN A 275 38.33 -80.88 -0.29
N LEU A 276 37.77 -81.14 -1.48
CA LEU A 276 37.09 -80.14 -2.31
C LEU A 276 35.78 -79.66 -1.65
N GLU A 277 35.04 -80.56 -1.00
CA GLU A 277 33.87 -80.25 -0.15
C GLU A 277 34.26 -79.35 1.04
N LYS A 278 35.33 -79.69 1.78
CA LYS A 278 35.84 -78.88 2.90
C LYS A 278 36.22 -77.48 2.44
N LEU A 279 37.00 -77.35 1.37
CA LEU A 279 37.36 -76.06 0.77
C LEU A 279 36.13 -75.27 0.33
N LYS A 280 35.13 -75.90 -0.32
CA LYS A 280 33.84 -75.24 -0.64
C LYS A 280 33.14 -74.71 0.60
N THR A 281 33.10 -75.46 1.70
CA THR A 281 32.48 -74.98 2.96
C THR A 281 33.27 -73.83 3.58
N GLU A 282 34.61 -73.87 3.59
CA GLU A 282 35.42 -72.75 4.05
C GLU A 282 35.21 -71.48 3.23
N TYR A 283 35.19 -71.57 1.89
CA TYR A 283 34.96 -70.40 1.04
C TYR A 283 33.54 -69.85 1.20
N LYS A 284 32.51 -70.70 1.33
CA LYS A 284 31.15 -70.26 1.69
C LYS A 284 31.12 -69.51 3.02
N ASN A 285 31.76 -70.04 4.06
CA ASN A 285 31.81 -69.40 5.36
C ASN A 285 32.56 -68.06 5.31
N LYS A 286 33.71 -67.99 4.61
CA LYS A 286 34.46 -66.74 4.38
C LYS A 286 33.63 -65.67 3.66
N ILE A 287 32.80 -66.06 2.68
CA ILE A 287 31.86 -65.14 2.00
C ILE A 287 30.74 -64.68 2.95
N ILE A 288 30.15 -65.59 3.74
CA ILE A 288 29.11 -65.25 4.74
C ILE A 288 29.68 -64.29 5.79
N ASP A 289 30.87 -64.56 6.33
CA ASP A 289 31.55 -63.69 7.30
C ASP A 289 31.91 -62.31 6.73
N PHE A 290 32.29 -62.25 5.45
CA PHE A 290 32.56 -60.99 4.76
C PHE A 290 31.26 -60.17 4.60
N ASN A 291 30.21 -60.79 4.04
CA ASN A 291 28.90 -60.15 3.84
C ASN A 291 28.29 -59.70 5.17
N ASN A 292 28.45 -60.49 6.25
CA ASN A 292 27.99 -60.12 7.58
C ASN A 292 28.74 -58.88 8.12
N LYS A 293 30.05 -58.80 7.94
CA LYS A 293 30.85 -57.61 8.34
C LYS A 293 30.49 -56.39 7.49
N GLU A 294 30.25 -56.55 6.20
CA GLU A 294 29.80 -55.48 5.32
C GLU A 294 28.40 -54.99 5.72
N HIS A 295 27.45 -55.88 5.99
CA HIS A 295 26.13 -55.53 6.52
C HIS A 295 26.21 -54.81 7.88
N ILE A 296 27.07 -55.25 8.80
CA ILE A 296 27.28 -54.57 10.09
C ILE A 296 27.82 -53.14 9.84
N ASN A 297 28.87 -52.97 9.03
CA ASN A 297 29.42 -51.66 8.69
C ASN A 297 28.38 -50.75 8.01
N LEU A 298 27.57 -51.28 7.09
CA LEU A 298 26.51 -50.54 6.41
C LEU A 298 25.39 -50.14 7.39
N THR A 299 24.95 -51.03 8.28
CA THR A 299 23.95 -50.68 9.30
C THR A 299 24.47 -49.64 10.30
N GLU A 300 25.76 -49.69 10.69
CA GLU A 300 26.39 -48.63 11.48
C GLU A 300 26.41 -47.27 10.74
N ILE A 301 26.76 -47.25 9.45
CA ILE A 301 26.78 -46.02 8.64
C ILE A 301 25.35 -45.45 8.52
N VAL A 302 24.36 -46.30 8.20
CA VAL A 302 22.94 -45.92 8.14
C VAL A 302 22.45 -45.39 9.48
N ASN A 303 22.82 -46.02 10.60
CA ASN A 303 22.45 -45.54 11.94
C ASN A 303 23.10 -44.19 12.28
N LYS A 304 24.38 -43.98 11.95
CA LYS A 304 25.08 -42.70 12.14
C LYS A 304 24.44 -41.58 11.28
N ILE A 305 24.04 -41.89 10.06
CA ILE A 305 23.30 -40.98 9.17
C ILE A 305 21.90 -40.67 9.76
N ASN A 306 21.13 -41.67 10.16
CA ASN A 306 19.80 -41.49 10.75
C ASN A 306 19.84 -40.64 12.03
N VAL A 307 20.82 -40.87 12.91
CA VAL A 307 21.01 -40.06 14.13
C VAL A 307 21.41 -38.62 13.80
N THR A 308 22.26 -38.39 12.80
CA THR A 308 22.63 -37.01 12.39
C THR A 308 21.54 -36.29 11.61
N ILE A 309 20.67 -36.99 10.88
CA ILE A 309 19.44 -36.44 10.31
C ILE A 309 18.48 -36.06 11.44
N GLN A 310 18.24 -36.96 12.40
CA GLN A 310 17.31 -36.72 13.51
C GLN A 310 17.76 -35.56 14.42
N SER A 311 19.07 -35.42 14.68
CA SER A 311 19.60 -34.29 15.47
C SER A 311 19.51 -32.96 14.71
N LYS A 312 19.84 -32.94 13.41
CA LYS A 312 19.63 -31.76 12.55
C LYS A 312 18.16 -31.37 12.45
N TRP A 313 17.25 -32.33 12.32
CA TRP A 313 15.81 -32.07 12.24
C TRP A 313 15.26 -31.49 13.55
N ARG A 314 15.67 -32.02 14.71
CA ARG A 314 15.35 -31.42 16.02
C ARG A 314 15.91 -30.01 16.16
N SER A 315 17.14 -29.76 15.73
CA SER A 315 17.73 -28.41 15.74
C SER A 315 17.00 -27.46 14.79
N ALA A 316 16.51 -27.92 13.64
CA ALA A 316 15.74 -27.12 12.70
C ALA A 316 14.36 -26.74 13.28
N ILE A 317 13.69 -27.67 13.96
CA ILE A 317 12.44 -27.40 14.69
C ILE A 317 12.67 -26.34 15.77
N HIS A 318 13.70 -26.51 16.61
CA HIS A 318 14.00 -25.54 17.67
C HIS A 318 14.39 -24.15 17.14
N ASN A 319 15.12 -24.10 16.02
CA ASN A 319 15.41 -22.84 15.34
C ASN A 319 14.13 -22.19 14.77
N TYR A 320 13.17 -22.98 14.27
CA TYR A 320 11.90 -22.47 13.79
C TYR A 320 11.00 -21.95 14.92
N GLU A 321 10.91 -22.68 16.04
CA GLU A 321 10.20 -22.25 17.26
C GLU A 321 10.78 -20.93 17.81
N THR A 322 12.11 -20.82 17.89
CA THR A 322 12.78 -19.59 18.37
C THR A 322 12.74 -18.44 17.37
N ILE A 323 12.48 -18.69 16.08
CA ILE A 323 12.13 -17.65 15.10
C ILE A 323 10.69 -17.17 15.32
N GLN A 324 9.69 -18.08 15.37
CA GLN A 324 8.29 -17.70 15.64
C GLN A 324 8.13 -16.90 16.94
N GLU A 325 8.86 -17.28 17.99
CA GLU A 325 8.79 -16.58 19.28
C GLU A 325 9.42 -15.18 19.20
N LYS A 326 10.48 -14.99 18.42
CA LYS A 326 11.03 -13.66 18.12
C LYS A 326 10.10 -12.83 17.23
N GLU A 327 9.44 -13.43 16.24
CA GLU A 327 8.44 -12.76 15.41
C GLU A 327 7.27 -12.25 16.26
N ARG A 328 6.78 -13.05 17.22
CA ARG A 328 5.77 -12.60 18.20
C ARG A 328 6.25 -11.43 19.04
N GLN A 329 7.46 -11.51 19.59
CA GLN A 329 8.04 -10.45 20.42
C GLN A 329 8.26 -9.16 19.62
N ILE A 330 8.69 -9.25 18.36
CA ILE A 330 8.81 -8.11 17.44
C ILE A 330 7.44 -7.51 17.11
N ASN A 331 6.44 -8.34 16.81
CA ASN A 331 5.09 -7.86 16.47
C ASN A 331 4.39 -7.18 17.67
N GLU A 332 4.55 -7.70 18.89
CA GLU A 332 4.00 -7.07 20.09
C GLU A 332 4.79 -5.82 20.48
N TYR A 333 6.11 -5.76 20.25
CA TYR A 333 6.90 -4.53 20.38
C TYR A 333 6.47 -3.46 19.37
N ILE A 334 6.30 -3.81 18.10
CA ILE A 334 5.79 -2.91 17.05
C ILE A 334 4.44 -2.34 17.49
N ARG A 335 3.51 -3.20 17.89
CA ARG A 335 2.18 -2.82 18.36
C ARG A 335 2.21 -1.90 19.58
N GLN A 336 3.13 -2.11 20.52
CA GLN A 336 3.34 -1.21 21.65
C GLN A 336 3.84 0.16 21.17
N THR A 337 4.83 0.20 20.27
CA THR A 337 5.29 1.47 19.70
C THR A 337 4.24 2.18 18.82
N GLU A 338 3.36 1.44 18.14
CA GLU A 338 2.23 2.02 17.39
C GLU A 338 1.24 2.69 18.35
N ILE A 339 0.91 2.05 19.48
CA ILE A 339 0.04 2.63 20.52
C ILE A 339 0.70 3.86 21.18
N ASP A 340 1.99 3.79 21.55
CA ASP A 340 2.72 4.91 22.12
C ASP A 340 2.77 6.12 21.17
N ILE A 341 2.89 5.88 19.86
CA ILE A 341 2.88 6.91 18.81
C ILE A 341 1.48 7.50 18.63
N ASP A 342 0.42 6.68 18.60
CA ASP A 342 -0.96 7.17 18.49
C ASP A 342 -1.36 8.00 19.73
N ASP A 343 -0.95 7.60 20.94
CA ASP A 343 -1.14 8.37 22.19
C ASP A 343 -0.35 9.69 22.17
N GLU A 344 0.88 9.72 21.65
CA GLU A 344 1.63 10.97 21.44
C GLU A 344 0.92 11.88 20.42
N ILE A 345 0.45 11.33 19.29
CA ILE A 345 -0.28 12.06 18.26
C ILE A 345 -1.58 12.65 18.83
N GLU A 346 -2.37 11.90 19.60
CA GLU A 346 -3.58 12.43 20.23
C GLU A 346 -3.25 13.49 21.29
N ASN A 347 -2.22 13.30 22.12
CA ASN A 347 -1.78 14.31 23.09
C ASN A 347 -1.38 15.62 22.37
N VAL A 348 -0.50 15.55 21.37
CA VAL A 348 -0.07 16.69 20.54
C VAL A 348 -1.26 17.37 19.87
N LYS A 349 -2.17 16.60 19.27
CA LYS A 349 -3.41 17.09 18.65
C LYS A 349 -4.29 17.83 19.66
N THR A 350 -4.61 17.24 20.82
CA THR A 350 -5.46 17.92 21.81
C THR A 350 -4.79 19.18 22.37
N ASN A 351 -3.46 19.24 22.43
CA ASN A 351 -2.74 20.44 22.85
C ASN A 351 -2.84 21.55 21.80
N TYR A 352 -2.63 21.26 20.52
CA TYR A 352 -2.90 22.24 19.46
C TYR A 352 -4.38 22.63 19.34
N GLU A 353 -5.32 21.73 19.62
CA GLU A 353 -6.75 22.07 19.68
C GLU A 353 -7.05 23.02 20.85
N LYS A 354 -6.46 22.81 22.04
CA LYS A 354 -6.57 23.74 23.19
C LYS A 354 -5.96 25.11 22.86
N GLU A 355 -4.78 25.16 22.24
CA GLU A 355 -4.14 26.41 21.81
C GLU A 355 -4.97 27.15 20.75
N LEU A 356 -5.50 26.44 19.75
CA LEU A 356 -6.32 27.00 18.70
C LEU A 356 -7.67 27.49 19.23
N GLN A 357 -8.27 26.80 20.20
CA GLN A 357 -9.44 27.28 20.93
C GLN A 357 -9.12 28.57 21.71
N PHE A 358 -8.03 28.59 22.49
CA PHE A 358 -7.59 29.78 23.23
C PHE A 358 -7.31 30.97 22.29
N LEU A 359 -6.63 30.76 21.18
CA LEU A 359 -6.38 31.79 20.17
C LEU A 359 -7.66 32.26 19.47
N SER A 360 -8.61 31.36 19.22
CA SER A 360 -9.95 31.68 18.68
C SER A 360 -10.75 32.55 19.65
N GLU A 361 -10.76 32.21 20.95
CA GLU A 361 -11.39 33.03 21.99
C GLU A 361 -10.69 34.37 22.21
N TYR A 362 -9.36 34.39 22.19
CA TYR A 362 -8.57 35.60 22.27
C TYR A 362 -8.84 36.54 21.06
N ALA A 363 -8.95 35.98 19.85
CA ALA A 363 -9.32 36.72 18.63
C ALA A 363 -10.78 37.20 18.66
N LYS A 364 -11.73 36.42 19.19
CA LYS A 364 -13.11 36.86 19.46
C LYS A 364 -13.13 38.01 20.47
N ARG A 365 -12.34 37.92 21.55
CA ARG A 365 -12.21 38.99 22.55
C ARG A 365 -11.59 40.26 21.95
N LEU A 366 -10.55 40.14 21.12
CA LEU A 366 -9.95 41.26 20.40
C LEU A 366 -10.91 41.90 19.38
N THR A 367 -11.65 41.11 18.59
CA THR A 367 -12.63 41.69 17.65
C THR A 367 -13.80 42.36 18.38
N LEU A 368 -14.20 41.87 19.55
CA LEU A 368 -15.13 42.56 20.44
C LEU A 368 -14.55 43.89 20.99
N THR A 369 -13.29 43.93 21.46
CA THR A 369 -12.67 45.19 21.91
C THR A 369 -12.48 46.17 20.77
N VAL A 370 -12.05 45.74 19.58
CA VAL A 370 -11.97 46.57 18.38
C VAL A 370 -13.34 47.11 17.96
N SER A 371 -14.40 46.30 17.99
CA SER A 371 -15.75 46.76 17.64
C SER A 371 -16.31 47.79 18.63
N THR A 372 -16.03 47.63 19.93
CA THR A 372 -16.46 48.58 20.97
C THR A 372 -15.61 49.85 20.98
N LEU A 373 -14.31 49.75 20.69
CA LEU A 373 -13.45 50.91 20.42
C LEU A 373 -13.91 51.67 19.18
N ARG A 374 -14.25 50.99 18.07
CA ARG A 374 -14.79 51.64 16.87
C ARG A 374 -16.12 52.35 17.14
N LYS A 375 -17.03 51.74 17.91
CA LYS A 375 -18.26 52.41 18.38
C LYS A 375 -17.97 53.65 19.22
N ARG A 376 -16.99 53.59 20.14
CA ARG A 376 -16.55 54.76 20.94
C ARG A 376 -15.92 55.84 20.07
N TYR A 377 -15.12 55.48 19.08
CA TYR A 377 -14.43 56.41 18.18
C TYR A 377 -15.42 57.13 17.26
N ASN A 378 -16.37 56.41 16.65
CA ASN A 378 -17.47 57.00 15.90
C ASN A 378 -18.28 57.98 16.78
N ALA A 379 -18.66 57.57 18.00
CA ALA A 379 -19.38 58.44 18.93
C ALA A 379 -18.57 59.66 19.43
N ILE A 380 -17.25 59.69 19.20
CA ILE A 380 -16.41 60.89 19.38
C ILE A 380 -16.41 61.75 18.11
N ILE A 381 -16.39 61.15 16.91
CA ILE A 381 -16.56 61.87 15.63
C ILE A 381 -17.92 62.59 15.60
N ASP A 382 -19.03 61.89 15.88
CA ASP A 382 -20.38 62.49 15.93
C ASP A 382 -20.45 63.70 16.90
N ARG A 383 -19.69 63.63 18.01
CA ARG A 383 -19.55 64.71 19.00
C ARG A 383 -18.65 65.84 18.53
N LEU A 384 -17.64 65.57 17.71
CA LEU A 384 -16.78 66.59 17.11
C LEU A 384 -17.55 67.32 16.00
N GLU A 385 -18.20 66.61 15.08
CA GLU A 385 -19.03 67.20 14.03
C GLU A 385 -20.14 68.09 14.61
N SER A 386 -20.86 67.62 15.65
CA SER A 386 -21.87 68.44 16.35
C SER A 386 -21.30 69.61 17.14
N ARG A 387 -20.00 69.62 17.46
CA ARG A 387 -19.29 70.78 18.02
C ARG A 387 -18.81 71.73 16.94
N ASP A 388 -18.32 71.25 15.80
CA ASP A 388 -17.87 72.08 14.69
C ASP A 388 -19.05 72.78 13.99
N ILE A 389 -20.24 72.15 13.92
CA ILE A 389 -21.48 72.84 13.53
C ILE A 389 -21.75 74.04 14.46
N LYS A 390 -21.81 73.79 15.78
CA LYS A 390 -22.05 74.85 16.78
C LYS A 390 -20.97 75.94 16.77
N ARG A 391 -19.71 75.56 16.56
CA ARG A 391 -18.58 76.48 16.39
C ARG A 391 -18.76 77.34 15.14
N ASN A 392 -19.14 76.75 14.00
CA ASN A 392 -19.38 77.47 12.77
C ASN A 392 -20.55 78.46 12.91
N ASP A 393 -21.59 78.13 13.67
CA ASP A 393 -22.69 79.05 13.96
C ASP A 393 -22.25 80.21 14.88
N ILE A 394 -21.46 79.93 15.92
CA ILE A 394 -20.83 80.97 16.75
C ILE A 394 -19.87 81.84 15.93
N GLU A 395 -19.10 81.26 14.98
CA GLU A 395 -18.22 82.02 14.08
C GLU A 395 -19.00 82.92 13.10
N LYS A 396 -20.27 82.60 12.76
CA LYS A 396 -21.16 83.51 12.02
C LYS A 396 -21.64 84.65 12.92
N GLU A 397 -22.19 84.32 14.10
CA GLU A 397 -22.69 85.32 15.06
C GLU A 397 -21.58 86.31 15.46
N VAL A 398 -20.37 85.84 15.71
CA VAL A 398 -19.19 86.69 15.97
C VAL A 398 -18.86 87.60 14.79
N LYS A 399 -18.97 87.14 13.52
CA LYS A 399 -18.78 87.99 12.34
C LYS A 399 -19.87 89.04 12.20
N GLU A 400 -21.13 88.70 12.46
CA GLU A 400 -22.26 89.65 12.46
C GLU A 400 -22.09 90.72 13.55
N LEU A 401 -21.66 90.31 14.76
CA LEU A 401 -21.33 91.22 15.85
C LEU A 401 -20.14 92.13 15.53
N TYR A 402 -19.07 91.64 14.90
CA TYR A 402 -17.96 92.47 14.43
C TYR A 402 -18.38 93.47 13.35
N ASN A 403 -19.21 93.06 12.38
CA ASN A 403 -19.75 93.97 11.36
C ASN A 403 -20.60 95.08 12.01
N ARG A 404 -21.49 94.71 12.94
CA ARG A 404 -22.31 95.66 13.72
C ARG A 404 -21.46 96.58 14.60
N GLN A 405 -20.37 96.09 15.18
CA GLN A 405 -19.40 96.89 15.93
C GLN A 405 -18.70 97.90 15.02
N SER A 406 -18.29 97.49 13.82
CA SER A 406 -17.65 98.36 12.82
C SER A 406 -18.58 99.50 12.38
N GLU A 407 -19.84 99.20 12.05
CA GLU A 407 -20.86 100.22 11.77
C GLU A 407 -21.02 101.23 12.92
N LEU A 408 -21.02 100.75 14.17
CA LEU A 408 -21.16 101.58 15.35
C LEU A 408 -19.93 102.45 15.58
N ILE A 409 -18.72 101.95 15.31
CA ILE A 409 -17.47 102.73 15.34
C ILE A 409 -17.53 103.84 14.29
N GLU A 410 -17.89 103.55 13.03
CA GLU A 410 -18.03 104.62 12.02
C GLU A 410 -19.09 105.67 12.43
N LYS A 411 -20.21 105.25 13.04
CA LYS A 411 -21.24 106.17 13.54
C LYS A 411 -20.67 107.05 14.67
N LEU A 412 -19.90 106.47 15.58
CA LEU A 412 -19.24 107.16 16.69
C LEU A 412 -18.17 108.14 16.20
N ASP A 413 -17.34 107.77 15.21
CA ASP A 413 -16.33 108.67 14.64
C ASP A 413 -16.95 109.79 13.77
N ARG A 414 -18.07 109.52 13.08
CA ARG A 414 -18.90 110.59 12.48
C ARG A 414 -19.41 111.56 13.53
N PHE A 415 -19.87 111.08 14.70
CA PHE A 415 -20.26 111.96 15.81
C PHE A 415 -19.08 112.72 16.43
N ARG A 416 -17.90 112.09 16.61
CA ARG A 416 -16.67 112.76 17.07
C ARG A 416 -16.25 113.88 16.14
N LEU A 417 -16.34 113.70 14.82
CA LEU A 417 -16.04 114.76 13.84
C LEU A 417 -17.04 115.93 13.94
N ILE A 418 -18.31 115.66 14.26
CA ILE A 418 -19.32 116.70 14.50
C ILE A 418 -19.06 117.42 15.83
N ILE A 419 -18.66 116.70 16.89
CA ILE A 419 -18.28 117.28 18.18
C ILE A 419 -17.06 118.17 18.02
N LYS A 420 -15.99 117.69 17.38
CA LYS A 420 -14.79 118.51 17.11
C LYS A 420 -15.11 119.79 16.35
N LYS A 421 -15.95 119.72 15.30
CA LYS A 421 -16.43 120.90 14.57
C LYS A 421 -17.29 121.87 15.41
N LYS A 422 -17.85 121.41 16.54
CA LYS A 422 -18.51 122.28 17.55
C LYS A 422 -17.48 122.84 18.54
N GLU A 423 -16.52 122.05 18.98
CA GLU A 423 -15.41 122.47 19.86
C GLU A 423 -14.55 123.56 19.18
N ASP A 424 -14.17 123.38 17.91
CA ASP A 424 -13.47 124.37 17.08
C ASP A 424 -14.27 125.70 17.01
N ARG A 425 -15.61 125.61 16.92
CA ARG A 425 -16.50 126.77 16.95
C ARG A 425 -16.59 127.40 18.35
N ILE A 426 -16.61 126.61 19.41
CA ILE A 426 -16.65 127.10 20.80
C ILE A 426 -15.34 127.83 21.11
N GLY A 427 -14.18 127.24 20.83
CA GLY A 427 -12.88 127.91 21.00
C GLY A 427 -12.76 129.21 20.21
N ALA A 428 -13.34 129.31 19.01
CA ALA A 428 -13.43 130.56 18.27
C ALA A 428 -14.33 131.62 18.94
N HIS A 429 -15.38 131.20 19.67
CA HIS A 429 -16.19 132.10 20.50
C HIS A 429 -15.45 132.47 21.80
N ASP A 430 -14.73 131.56 22.44
CA ASP A 430 -13.96 131.83 23.66
C ASP A 430 -12.81 132.81 23.41
N ILE A 431 -12.10 132.69 22.29
CA ILE A 431 -11.09 133.69 21.86
C ILE A 431 -11.74 135.07 21.65
N LYS A 432 -12.96 135.12 21.11
CA LYS A 432 -13.73 136.37 20.93
C LYS A 432 -14.19 136.94 22.27
N LEU A 433 -14.63 136.08 23.19
CA LEU A 433 -15.08 136.44 24.55
C LEU A 433 -13.92 136.95 25.40
N HIS A 434 -12.75 136.31 25.35
CA HIS A 434 -11.54 136.77 26.04
C HIS A 434 -11.07 138.14 25.53
N ARG A 435 -11.16 138.40 24.22
CA ARG A 435 -10.89 139.75 23.66
C ARG A 435 -11.88 140.80 24.18
N LEU A 436 -13.16 140.45 24.30
CA LEU A 436 -14.18 141.34 24.89
C LEU A 436 -13.93 141.58 26.39
N GLN A 437 -13.55 140.56 27.15
CA GLN A 437 -13.16 140.69 28.56
C GLN A 437 -11.95 141.62 28.74
N GLN A 438 -10.90 141.48 27.93
CA GLN A 438 -9.76 142.43 27.96
C GLN A 438 -10.19 143.86 27.63
N HIS A 439 -11.13 144.05 26.70
CA HIS A 439 -11.65 145.37 26.35
C HIS A 439 -12.53 145.97 27.47
N ILE A 440 -13.28 145.15 28.20
CA ILE A 440 -14.01 145.55 29.42
C ILE A 440 -13.03 145.96 30.52
N LEU A 441 -12.00 145.16 30.78
CA LEU A 441 -10.98 145.43 31.81
C LEU A 441 -10.20 146.73 31.52
N HIS A 442 -10.01 147.10 30.25
CA HIS A 442 -9.48 148.41 29.85
C HIS A 442 -10.48 149.56 30.15
N VAL A 443 -11.79 149.35 29.98
CA VAL A 443 -12.82 150.33 30.36
C VAL A 443 -12.88 150.49 31.88
N GLU A 444 -12.81 149.41 32.65
CA GLU A 444 -12.76 149.45 34.11
C GLU A 444 -11.51 150.20 34.62
N LYS A 445 -10.33 149.97 34.03
CA LYS A 445 -9.13 150.76 34.37
C LYS A 445 -9.32 152.25 34.08
N ARG A 446 -10.01 152.63 33.00
CA ARG A 446 -10.38 154.03 32.74
C ARG A 446 -11.37 154.56 33.79
N LYS A 447 -12.36 153.76 34.21
CA LYS A 447 -13.30 154.12 35.27
C LYS A 447 -12.59 154.41 36.59
N TYR A 448 -11.70 153.52 37.05
CA TYR A 448 -10.94 153.72 38.29
C TYR A 448 -10.13 155.03 38.32
N VAL A 449 -9.54 155.44 37.20
CA VAL A 449 -8.82 156.72 37.09
C VAL A 449 -9.76 157.92 37.23
N LEU A 450 -10.99 157.84 36.70
CA LEU A 450 -12.02 158.87 36.84
C LEU A 450 -12.63 158.90 38.25
N ASP A 451 -12.88 157.73 38.86
CA ASP A 451 -13.40 157.60 40.22
C ASP A 451 -12.40 158.21 41.23
N TYR A 452 -11.09 157.97 41.07
CA TYR A 452 -10.04 158.59 41.89
C TYR A 452 -10.00 160.12 41.70
N LYS A 453 -10.11 160.61 40.46
CA LYS A 453 -10.14 162.05 40.15
C LYS A 453 -11.35 162.75 40.79
N THR A 454 -12.50 162.08 40.81
CA THR A 454 -13.73 162.55 41.45
C THR A 454 -13.58 162.61 42.97
N LYS A 455 -13.01 161.57 43.59
CA LYS A 455 -12.82 161.51 45.04
C LYS A 455 -11.87 162.60 45.56
N SER A 456 -10.78 162.85 44.83
CA SER A 456 -9.82 163.94 45.10
C SER A 456 -10.45 165.36 45.02
N LEU A 457 -11.60 165.53 44.37
CA LEU A 457 -12.32 166.81 44.33
C LEU A 457 -13.31 166.95 45.51
N LEU A 458 -13.94 165.86 45.93
CA LEU A 458 -14.84 165.83 47.09
C LEU A 458 -14.09 166.14 48.41
N GLU A 459 -12.92 165.51 48.61
CA GLU A 459 -12.06 165.72 49.80
C GLU A 459 -11.56 167.17 49.95
N ARG A 460 -11.69 168.01 48.91
CA ARG A 460 -11.35 169.45 48.94
C ARG A 460 -12.55 170.36 49.21
N ILE A 461 -13.78 169.88 49.05
CA ILE A 461 -15.02 170.64 49.29
C ILE A 461 -15.50 170.44 50.74
N GLU A 462 -15.38 169.22 51.27
CA GLU A 462 -15.82 168.84 52.61
C GLU A 462 -15.43 169.81 53.77
N PRO A 463 -14.18 170.33 53.88
CA PRO A 463 -13.85 171.28 54.95
C PRO A 463 -14.53 172.66 54.78
N ILE A 464 -14.94 173.04 53.58
CA ILE A 464 -15.63 174.32 53.31
C ILE A 464 -17.09 174.25 53.77
N ASP A 465 -17.78 173.14 53.46
CA ASP A 465 -19.17 172.94 53.87
C ASP A 465 -19.33 172.79 55.39
N GLN A 466 -18.38 172.12 56.07
CA GLN A 466 -18.41 171.99 57.54
C GLN A 466 -18.28 173.35 58.25
N GLU A 467 -17.48 174.28 57.73
CA GLU A 467 -17.34 175.63 58.28
C GLU A 467 -18.63 176.46 58.08
N ILE A 468 -19.28 176.33 56.92
CA ILE A 468 -20.58 176.97 56.63
C ILE A 468 -21.68 176.46 57.57
N ILE A 469 -21.69 175.16 57.88
CA ILE A 469 -22.66 174.57 58.82
C ILE A 469 -22.47 175.13 60.23
N ARG A 470 -21.21 175.23 60.72
CA ARG A 470 -20.90 175.86 62.03
C ARG A 470 -21.41 177.29 62.11
N LEU A 471 -21.11 178.11 61.12
CA LEU A 471 -21.52 179.52 61.09
C LEU A 471 -23.04 179.69 61.10
N LYS A 472 -23.80 178.83 60.41
CA LYS A 472 -25.27 178.81 60.48
C LYS A 472 -25.79 178.46 61.88
N THR A 473 -25.25 177.42 62.51
CA THR A 473 -25.71 177.01 63.85
C THR A 473 -25.44 178.05 64.94
N ASN A 474 -24.37 178.84 64.82
CA ASN A 474 -24.05 179.87 65.80
C ASN A 474 -25.06 181.03 65.78
N ASN A 475 -25.47 181.48 64.58
CA ASN A 475 -26.48 182.55 64.46
C ASN A 475 -27.85 182.14 65.04
N GLN A 476 -28.28 180.89 64.81
CA GLN A 476 -29.58 180.41 65.33
C GLN A 476 -29.65 180.40 66.86
N ASN A 477 -28.53 180.17 67.57
CA ASN A 477 -28.49 180.28 69.03
C ASN A 477 -28.67 181.73 69.53
N ILE A 478 -28.15 182.71 68.79
CA ILE A 478 -28.27 184.15 69.14
C ILE A 478 -29.73 184.62 68.97
N GLU A 479 -30.41 184.19 67.92
CA GLU A 479 -31.84 184.49 67.69
C GLU A 479 -32.77 183.89 68.77
N GLN A 480 -32.42 182.72 69.31
CA GLN A 480 -33.17 182.09 70.40
C GLN A 480 -33.01 182.84 71.74
N GLN A 481 -31.82 183.39 72.03
CA GLN A 481 -31.62 184.21 73.24
C GLN A 481 -32.43 185.52 73.18
N LEU A 482 -32.47 186.17 72.02
CA LEU A 482 -33.26 187.40 71.79
C LEU A 482 -34.78 187.20 71.95
N THR A 483 -35.30 186.00 71.68
CA THR A 483 -36.74 185.70 71.83
C THR A 483 -37.13 185.34 73.26
N ILE A 484 -36.22 184.82 74.08
CA ILE A 484 -36.45 184.56 75.51
C ILE A 484 -36.55 185.87 76.30
N LEU A 485 -35.62 186.82 76.07
CA LEU A 485 -35.59 188.11 76.78
C LEU A 485 -36.86 188.95 76.53
N LYS A 486 -37.37 188.96 75.28
CA LYS A 486 -38.63 189.64 74.94
C LYS A 486 -39.86 189.06 75.65
N ARG A 487 -39.83 187.78 76.06
CA ARG A 487 -40.91 187.15 76.83
C ARG A 487 -40.93 187.68 78.27
N GLN A 488 -39.78 187.71 78.91
CA GLN A 488 -39.63 188.19 80.30
C GLN A 488 -40.04 189.67 80.47
N GLN A 489 -39.85 190.49 79.44
CA GLN A 489 -40.28 191.90 79.44
C GLN A 489 -41.82 192.04 79.51
N ASN A 490 -42.58 191.20 78.82
CA ASN A 490 -44.05 191.28 78.79
C ASN A 490 -44.67 190.81 80.12
N ASP A 491 -44.09 189.79 80.77
CA ASP A 491 -44.58 189.26 82.06
C ASP A 491 -44.47 190.28 83.21
N LEU A 492 -43.58 191.28 83.09
CA LEU A 492 -43.46 192.38 84.04
C LEU A 492 -44.56 193.44 83.83
N ILE A 493 -44.82 193.82 82.57
CA ILE A 493 -45.88 194.78 82.19
C ILE A 493 -47.27 194.26 82.59
N LEU A 494 -47.50 192.95 82.47
CA LEU A 494 -48.76 192.32 82.92
C LEU A 494 -48.98 192.46 84.43
N ARG A 495 -47.91 192.38 85.25
CA ARG A 495 -48.02 192.51 86.71
C ARG A 495 -48.30 193.95 87.17
N GLU A 496 -47.88 194.95 86.41
CA GLU A 496 -48.08 196.36 86.74
C GLU A 496 -49.55 196.77 86.60
N ASN A 497 -50.18 196.41 85.47
CA ASN A 497 -51.63 196.56 85.25
C ASN A 497 -52.48 195.82 86.30
N ASP A 498 -51.96 194.71 86.83
CA ASP A 498 -52.61 193.89 87.84
C ASP A 498 -52.66 194.56 89.24
N TYR A 499 -51.92 195.66 89.46
CA TYR A 499 -52.04 196.50 90.66
C TYR A 499 -52.95 197.72 90.46
N GLU A 500 -52.93 198.37 89.29
CA GLU A 500 -53.84 199.50 88.99
C GLU A 500 -55.33 199.09 89.01
N THR A 501 -55.63 197.89 88.52
CA THR A 501 -56.98 197.31 88.52
C THR A 501 -57.51 197.12 89.95
N LYS A 502 -56.72 196.50 90.83
CA LYS A 502 -57.08 196.24 92.23
C LYS A 502 -57.32 197.53 93.04
N LEU A 503 -56.59 198.61 92.75
CA LEU A 503 -56.82 199.91 93.40
C LEU A 503 -58.17 200.54 92.99
N ASN A 504 -58.53 200.41 91.71
CA ASN A 504 -59.77 200.95 91.15
C ASN A 504 -61.04 200.23 91.64
N GLU A 505 -60.96 198.96 92.04
CA GLU A 505 -62.11 198.23 92.62
C GLU A 505 -62.42 198.68 94.05
N SER A 506 -61.39 198.93 94.87
CA SER A 506 -61.54 199.45 96.23
C SER A 506 -62.28 200.80 96.26
N SER A 507 -61.95 201.69 95.31
CA SER A 507 -62.63 202.99 95.12
C SER A 507 -64.13 202.86 94.76
N LYS A 508 -64.53 201.76 94.10
CA LYS A 508 -65.93 201.54 93.69
C LYS A 508 -66.81 201.01 94.83
N GLN A 509 -66.30 200.16 95.72
CA GLN A 509 -67.12 199.56 96.78
C GLN A 509 -67.66 200.59 97.79
N LEU A 510 -66.89 201.64 98.12
CA LEU A 510 -67.33 202.67 99.08
C LEU A 510 -68.52 203.52 98.57
N ASN A 511 -68.62 203.73 97.24
CA ASN A 511 -69.73 204.52 96.67
C ASN A 511 -71.04 203.73 96.61
N LEU A 512 -70.99 202.40 96.51
CA LEU A 512 -72.19 201.54 96.58
C LEU A 512 -72.89 201.61 97.96
N ALA A 513 -72.13 201.81 99.03
CA ALA A 513 -72.68 201.99 100.39
C ALA A 513 -73.59 203.22 100.52
N LYS A 514 -73.41 204.25 99.69
CA LYS A 514 -74.23 205.48 99.72
C LYS A 514 -75.59 205.34 99.01
N ILE A 515 -75.74 204.37 98.10
CA ILE A 515 -76.90 204.26 97.22
C ILE A 515 -77.93 203.23 97.74
N ASN A 516 -77.46 202.10 98.30
CA ASN A 516 -78.37 201.01 98.68
C ASN A 516 -79.31 201.33 99.87
N HIS A 517 -78.96 202.29 100.74
CA HIS A 517 -79.87 202.70 101.82
C HIS A 517 -81.10 203.47 101.30
N GLN A 518 -81.03 204.10 100.11
CA GLN A 518 -82.15 204.82 99.51
C GLN A 518 -83.21 203.91 98.85
N TYR A 519 -82.87 202.66 98.52
CA TYR A 519 -83.75 201.77 97.72
C TYR A 519 -84.63 200.82 98.54
N ILE A 520 -84.23 200.48 99.77
CA ILE A 520 -85.02 199.61 100.67
C ILE A 520 -86.42 200.21 100.97
N TRP A 521 -86.56 201.53 100.86
CA TRP A 521 -87.82 202.26 101.05
C TRP A 521 -88.92 201.94 100.01
N LYS A 522 -88.60 201.28 98.87
CA LYS A 522 -89.58 201.04 97.78
C LYS A 522 -90.12 199.61 97.66
N ILE A 523 -89.40 198.57 98.11
CA ILE A 523 -89.74 197.17 97.77
C ILE A 523 -90.94 196.63 98.58
N VAL A 524 -91.33 197.28 99.67
CA VAL A 524 -92.52 196.94 100.49
C VAL A 524 -93.85 197.13 99.74
N GLN A 525 -93.88 197.80 98.57
CA GLN A 525 -95.11 198.26 97.91
C GLN A 525 -95.72 197.36 96.82
N GLN A 526 -95.04 196.34 96.28
CA GLN A 526 -95.44 195.76 94.96
C GLN A 526 -95.60 194.23 94.85
N GLN A 527 -95.60 193.46 95.95
CA GLN A 527 -95.93 192.01 95.90
C GLN A 527 -97.45 191.74 95.74
N LYS A 528 -98.02 192.07 94.56
CA LYS A 528 -99.48 192.13 94.36
C LYS A 528 -100.11 191.03 93.47
N GLU A 529 -99.55 190.71 92.31
CA GLU A 529 -100.34 190.12 91.19
C GLU A 529 -100.04 188.66 90.78
N ILE A 530 -99.10 187.96 91.44
CA ILE A 530 -98.56 186.68 90.92
C ILE A 530 -99.52 185.46 91.02
N ILE A 531 -100.64 185.57 91.74
CA ILE A 531 -101.54 184.43 92.03
C ILE A 531 -102.29 183.83 90.80
N LYS A 532 -102.44 184.55 89.68
CA LYS A 532 -103.68 184.43 88.89
C LYS A 532 -103.69 183.60 87.58
N LYS A 533 -102.58 183.15 86.97
CA LYS A 533 -102.59 182.70 85.54
C LYS A 533 -101.69 181.52 85.13
N ALA A 534 -101.49 180.48 85.94
CA ALA A 534 -100.63 179.33 85.59
C ALA A 534 -101.31 177.96 85.76
N PHE A 535 -102.38 177.67 84.99
CA PHE A 535 -103.20 176.45 85.20
C PHE A 535 -103.40 175.53 83.99
N GLU A 536 -103.17 175.99 82.75
CA GLU A 536 -103.42 175.23 81.50
C GLU A 536 -102.25 175.50 80.53
N TYR A 537 -101.75 174.57 79.69
CA TYR A 537 -102.34 173.30 79.23
C TYR A 537 -101.25 172.28 78.79
N ILE A 538 -100.95 171.23 79.57
CA ILE A 538 -100.21 170.02 79.12
C ILE A 538 -100.73 168.75 79.83
N GLU A 539 -101.34 167.86 79.05
CA GLU A 539 -101.40 166.39 79.20
C GLU A 539 -101.22 165.82 77.77
N ILE A 540 -100.27 164.93 77.45
CA ILE A 540 -100.02 163.51 77.82
C ILE A 540 -100.49 162.53 76.71
N ASN A 541 -99.66 161.50 76.45
CA ASN A 541 -99.86 160.46 75.43
C ASN A 541 -100.62 159.24 75.97
N CYS A 542 -101.39 158.56 75.11
CA CYS A 542 -101.74 157.14 75.29
C CYS A 542 -102.17 156.44 73.98
N THR A 543 -101.37 155.48 73.49
CA THR A 543 -101.83 154.23 72.80
C THR A 543 -102.56 154.38 71.44
N PHE A 544 -102.80 153.36 70.59
CA PHE A 544 -102.26 151.98 70.47
C PHE A 544 -102.28 151.49 68.99
N ASP A 545 -101.69 150.31 68.77
CA ASP A 545 -101.96 149.36 67.67
C ASP A 545 -103.43 148.79 67.74
N ILE A 546 -103.95 147.84 66.95
CA ILE A 546 -103.38 146.76 66.12
C ILE A 546 -104.32 146.48 64.91
N THR A 547 -104.13 145.32 64.25
CA THR A 547 -104.90 144.78 63.10
C THR A 547 -106.42 144.93 63.17
N ASN A 548 -107.02 145.00 61.99
CA ASN A 548 -108.34 144.41 61.74
C ASN A 548 -108.35 143.77 60.32
N PRO A 549 -109.43 143.07 59.94
CA PRO A 549 -109.93 142.99 58.56
C PRO A 549 -110.44 144.35 58.00
N ASN A 550 -110.09 145.44 58.68
CA ASN A 550 -110.46 146.85 58.53
C ASN A 550 -109.17 147.67 58.79
N ASN A 551 -109.28 149.01 58.78
CA ASN A 551 -108.45 149.98 59.53
C ASN A 551 -106.89 149.86 59.50
N ASN A 552 -106.14 150.91 59.17
CA ASN A 552 -106.52 152.28 58.84
C ASN A 552 -105.50 152.91 57.86
N PRO A 553 -105.78 154.09 57.28
CA PRO A 553 -105.66 154.22 55.83
C PRO A 553 -104.46 155.11 55.45
N ARG A 554 -103.83 154.98 54.28
CA ARG A 554 -104.40 154.97 52.92
C ARG A 554 -105.21 156.25 52.65
N GLU A 555 -104.98 156.86 51.49
CA GLU A 555 -105.87 157.85 50.85
C GLU A 555 -106.32 159.11 51.64
N GLN A 556 -105.67 159.41 52.76
CA GLN A 556 -105.51 160.76 53.33
C GLN A 556 -104.03 161.10 53.64
N PHE A 557 -103.02 160.46 53.03
CA PHE A 557 -102.41 160.88 51.75
C PHE A 557 -102.01 162.36 51.68
N LYS A 558 -100.80 162.70 51.21
CA LYS A 558 -100.36 162.57 49.78
C LYS A 558 -101.28 163.18 48.71
N LYS A 559 -102.41 163.77 49.10
CA LYS A 559 -103.26 164.69 48.33
C LYS A 559 -103.76 165.84 49.19
N PHE A 560 -103.75 165.73 50.52
CA PHE A 560 -103.99 166.88 51.38
C PHE A 560 -102.76 167.81 51.41
N ILE A 561 -102.70 168.68 50.40
CA ILE A 561 -102.30 170.08 50.57
C ILE A 561 -100.82 170.22 51.05
N GLN A 562 -99.77 170.12 50.23
CA GLN A 562 -99.62 170.29 48.76
C GLN A 562 -100.31 171.54 48.16
N ALA A 563 -100.85 172.40 49.02
CA ALA A 563 -101.55 173.66 48.71
C ALA A 563 -101.59 174.62 49.93
N MET A 564 -100.90 174.26 51.04
CA MET A 564 -100.08 175.25 51.77
C MET A 564 -98.73 175.44 51.04
N CYS A 565 -98.54 174.72 49.93
CA CYS A 565 -97.68 175.17 48.84
C CYS A 565 -98.28 176.42 48.19
N ASN A 566 -97.39 177.36 47.87
CA ASN A 566 -97.51 178.39 46.84
C ASN A 566 -98.47 179.55 47.13
N THR A 567 -97.86 180.70 47.43
CA THR A 567 -98.45 182.05 47.52
C THR A 567 -99.42 182.26 48.68
N ILE A 568 -99.63 183.54 49.01
CA ILE A 568 -100.61 184.11 49.95
C ILE A 568 -100.58 183.62 51.42
N GLN A 569 -100.74 184.47 52.42
CA GLN A 569 -100.59 185.93 52.41
C GLN A 569 -99.12 186.24 52.73
N ASN A 570 -98.36 186.71 51.73
CA ASN A 570 -98.32 188.11 51.29
C ASN A 570 -97.59 188.99 52.31
N GLU A 571 -96.62 189.79 51.90
CA GLU A 571 -96.91 191.05 51.19
C GLU A 571 -97.94 191.89 51.96
N GLN A 572 -97.55 192.93 52.67
CA GLN A 572 -96.25 193.56 52.85
C GLN A 572 -96.24 194.09 54.29
N GLN A 573 -95.38 195.08 54.58
CA GLN A 573 -95.79 196.18 55.46
C GLN A 573 -96.22 195.70 56.88
N THR A 574 -96.99 196.50 57.62
CA THR A 574 -96.58 197.89 57.83
C THR A 574 -95.62 197.80 59.01
N GLU A 575 -94.37 198.14 58.78
CA GLU A 575 -93.88 199.45 59.22
C GLU A 575 -94.09 199.68 60.72
N ASN A 576 -92.96 199.79 61.40
CA ASN A 576 -92.82 200.68 62.55
C ASN A 576 -93.56 200.19 63.84
N GLN A 577 -93.18 200.67 65.02
CA GLN A 577 -92.09 201.59 65.33
C GLN A 577 -90.93 200.76 65.89
N LEU A 578 -89.95 200.47 65.03
CA LEU A 578 -88.62 201.11 65.02
C LEU A 578 -87.83 200.73 66.28
N GLU A 579 -86.77 199.91 66.22
CA GLU A 579 -85.70 199.83 65.20
C GLU A 579 -85.03 201.20 64.94
N ILE A 580 -84.10 201.28 63.98
CA ILE A 580 -83.66 202.49 63.24
C ILE A 580 -83.92 203.82 63.99
N GLN A 581 -82.95 204.41 64.67
CA GLN A 581 -81.69 204.82 64.03
C GLN A 581 -80.43 204.15 64.62
N GLY A 582 -80.57 203.16 65.51
CA GLY A 582 -79.59 202.10 65.81
C GLY A 582 -78.10 202.49 66.03
N PHE A 583 -77.12 201.63 65.70
CA PHE A 583 -77.15 200.42 64.86
C PHE A 583 -77.53 200.65 63.39
N MET A 584 -77.98 201.86 63.04
CA MET A 584 -78.10 202.49 61.70
C MET A 584 -77.32 203.83 61.67
N LYS A 585 -76.98 204.36 62.86
CA LYS A 585 -75.70 205.03 63.16
C LYS A 585 -74.57 204.04 63.46
N GLU A 586 -74.78 202.80 63.04
CA GLU A 586 -73.91 202.15 62.04
C GLU A 586 -72.99 203.15 61.32
N TRP A 587 -71.74 202.74 61.18
CA TRP A 587 -70.66 203.23 60.30
C TRP A 587 -70.51 204.70 59.89
N ASN A 588 -71.27 205.63 60.45
CA ASN A 588 -70.92 207.05 60.51
C ASN A 588 -69.62 207.26 61.32
N ASN A 589 -69.26 206.31 62.20
CA ASN A 589 -67.94 206.26 62.82
C ASN A 589 -66.85 205.57 61.97
N GLN A 590 -67.16 204.99 60.80
CA GLN A 590 -66.16 204.88 59.72
C GLN A 590 -65.79 206.26 59.14
N ARG A 591 -66.41 207.35 59.62
CA ARG A 591 -65.97 208.74 59.42
C ARG A 591 -65.52 209.45 60.71
N LYS A 592 -65.39 208.72 61.83
CA LYS A 592 -64.86 209.27 63.09
C LYS A 592 -63.68 208.50 63.67
N TRP A 593 -63.48 207.23 63.31
CA TRP A 593 -62.24 206.52 63.60
C TRP A 593 -61.20 206.74 62.49
N LEU A 594 -61.58 206.54 61.21
CA LEU A 594 -60.82 206.92 60.00
C LEU A 594 -60.62 208.44 59.80
N LEU A 595 -60.77 209.24 60.87
CA LEU A 595 -60.44 210.67 60.93
C LEU A 595 -59.84 211.12 62.28
N ASN A 596 -59.71 210.23 63.28
CA ASN A 596 -59.08 210.52 64.57
C ASN A 596 -57.87 209.63 64.91
N GLN A 597 -57.63 208.53 64.18
CA GLN A 597 -56.42 207.72 64.32
C GLN A 597 -55.78 207.46 62.95
N VAL A 598 -54.53 207.87 62.67
CA VAL A 598 -53.48 208.51 63.52
C VAL A 598 -52.97 207.64 64.68
#